data_AF-A0A6J1NDB6-F1
#
_entry.id   AF-A0A6J1NDB6-F1
#
_cell.length_a   1.000
_cell.length_b   1.000
_cell.length_c   1.000
_cell.angle_alpha   90.00
_cell.angle_beta   90.00
_cell.angle_gamma   90.00
#
_symmetry.space_group_name_H-M   'P 1'
#
loop_
_entity.id
_entity.type
_entity.pdbx_description
1 polymer ?
#
loop_
_entity_poly.entity_id
_entity_poly.type
_entity_poly.pdbx_seq_one_letter_code
_entity_poly.pdbx_strand_id
1 'polypeptide(L)'
;MLIPRTEADIKSKTLFTKQNCTPRMGTHYHYNMTQEMLCENQLPWFALTIGGKLIGSGLQFLGDLTEPTEYKNWFERFSGHVVERSAVPFGPECLYEKAYIYPIFGLHIYFLDDPEQIKCRLADSADPSTIPEQSRPQN
;
A
#
# COMPACT_ATOMS: atom_id res chain seq x y z
N MET A 1 -6.56 10.55 -20.46
CA MET A 1 -6.04 9.69 -19.35
C MET A 1 -7.18 8.78 -18.92
N LEU A 2 -6.98 7.45 -18.93
CA LEU A 2 -8.02 6.48 -18.56
C LEU A 2 -7.73 5.99 -17.13
N ILE A 3 -8.68 6.17 -16.22
CA ILE A 3 -8.58 5.63 -14.86
C ILE A 3 -8.95 4.14 -14.92
N PRO A 4 -8.06 3.22 -14.49
CA PRO A 4 -8.39 1.79 -14.47
C PRO A 4 -9.56 1.53 -13.53
N ARG A 5 -10.46 0.61 -13.85
CA ARG A 5 -11.62 0.31 -12.98
C ARG A 5 -11.52 -1.05 -12.30
N THR A 6 -10.68 -1.92 -12.84
CA THR A 6 -10.50 -3.30 -12.39
C THR A 6 -9.02 -3.62 -12.20
N GLU A 7 -8.73 -4.65 -11.41
CA GLU A 7 -7.39 -5.22 -11.29
C GLU A 7 -6.84 -5.64 -12.67
N ALA A 8 -7.70 -6.14 -13.57
CA ALA A 8 -7.31 -6.49 -14.93
C ALA A 8 -6.86 -5.25 -15.73
N ASP A 9 -7.55 -4.11 -15.59
CA ASP A 9 -7.11 -2.85 -16.20
C ASP A 9 -5.77 -2.37 -15.61
N ILE A 10 -5.62 -2.45 -14.28
CA ILE A 10 -4.36 -2.08 -13.62
C ILE A 10 -3.21 -2.89 -14.22
N LYS A 11 -3.36 -4.23 -14.30
CA LYS A 11 -2.33 -5.14 -14.83
C LYS A 11 -2.01 -4.92 -16.30
N SER A 12 -3.02 -4.59 -17.13
CA SER A 12 -2.85 -4.55 -18.59
C SER A 12 -2.59 -3.15 -19.17
N LYS A 13 -2.92 -2.08 -18.43
CA LYS A 13 -2.91 -0.71 -18.95
C LYS A 13 -2.04 0.26 -18.15
N THR A 14 -1.42 -0.19 -17.06
CA THR A 14 -0.64 0.68 -16.16
C THR A 14 0.65 0.02 -15.72
N LEU A 15 1.51 0.79 -15.03
CA LEU A 15 2.76 0.31 -14.42
C LEU A 15 2.61 -0.06 -12.94
N PHE A 16 1.40 -0.03 -12.40
CA PHE A 16 1.17 -0.37 -11.00
C PHE A 16 1.37 -1.88 -10.78
N THR A 17 2.24 -2.23 -9.83
CA THR A 17 2.62 -3.61 -9.51
C THR A 17 1.93 -4.05 -8.22
N LYS A 18 1.41 -5.28 -8.22
CA LYS A 18 0.65 -5.85 -7.10
C LYS A 18 1.54 -6.04 -5.87
N GLN A 19 1.04 -5.61 -4.72
CA GLN A 19 1.64 -5.80 -3.40
C GLN A 19 0.65 -6.56 -2.50
N ASN A 20 0.79 -6.49 -1.18
CA ASN A 20 -0.09 -7.22 -0.27
C ASN A 20 -1.43 -6.52 -0.04
N CYS A 21 -2.41 -7.33 0.38
CA CYS A 21 -3.67 -6.86 0.90
C CYS A 21 -3.54 -6.58 2.39
N THR A 22 -3.77 -5.33 2.77
CA THR A 22 -3.79 -4.91 4.16
C THR A 22 -5.25 -4.83 4.64
N PRO A 23 -5.63 -5.56 5.69
CA PRO A 23 -7.00 -5.50 6.23
C PRO A 23 -7.40 -4.05 6.51
N ARG A 24 -8.68 -3.71 6.25
CA ARG A 24 -9.22 -2.34 6.40
C ARG A 24 -8.65 -1.30 5.43
N MET A 25 -7.87 -1.71 4.43
CA MET A 25 -7.31 -0.82 3.39
C MET A 25 -7.49 -1.39 1.98
N GLY A 26 -7.17 -2.67 1.79
CA GLY A 26 -7.29 -3.38 0.52
C GLY A 26 -5.97 -3.85 -0.06
N THR A 27 -6.03 -4.43 -1.26
CA THR A 27 -4.85 -4.85 -2.02
C THR A 27 -4.17 -3.65 -2.62
N HIS A 28 -2.94 -3.41 -2.20
CA HIS A 28 -2.12 -2.31 -2.69
C HIS A 28 -1.49 -2.67 -4.04
N TYR A 29 -1.43 -1.67 -4.92
CA TYR A 29 -0.60 -1.69 -6.11
C TYR A 29 0.23 -0.42 -6.11
N HIS A 30 1.55 -0.52 -6.00
CA HIS A 30 2.44 0.64 -6.00
C HIS A 30 2.94 0.91 -7.42
N TYR A 31 3.12 2.19 -7.76
CA TYR A 31 3.54 2.57 -9.11
C TYR A 31 4.96 2.08 -9.41
N ASN A 32 5.09 1.19 -10.40
CA ASN A 32 6.34 0.65 -10.88
C ASN A 32 7.26 0.09 -9.78
N MET A 33 6.67 -0.49 -8.73
CA MET A 33 7.40 -1.01 -7.57
C MET A 33 7.96 -2.41 -7.87
N THR A 34 9.28 -2.54 -7.91
CA THR A 34 9.98 -3.82 -8.09
C THR A 34 11.18 -3.90 -7.15
N GLN A 35 11.71 -5.10 -6.94
CA GLN A 35 12.84 -5.31 -6.04
C GLN A 35 14.14 -4.67 -6.57
N GLU A 36 14.24 -4.48 -7.89
CA GLU A 36 15.41 -3.96 -8.59
C GLU A 36 15.34 -2.44 -8.82
N MET A 37 14.23 -1.79 -8.48
CA MET A 37 14.10 -0.35 -8.71
C MET A 37 15.07 0.44 -7.84
N LEU A 38 15.62 1.53 -8.39
CA LEU A 38 16.40 2.48 -7.60
C LEU A 38 15.46 3.29 -6.69
N CYS A 39 15.86 3.49 -5.44
CA CYS A 39 15.06 4.23 -4.46
C CYS A 39 14.72 5.67 -4.87
N GLU A 40 15.58 6.31 -5.67
CA GLU A 40 15.35 7.66 -6.19
C GLU A 40 14.25 7.72 -7.26
N ASN A 41 13.90 6.58 -7.84
CA ASN A 41 12.80 6.45 -8.80
C ASN A 41 11.47 6.11 -8.13
N GLN A 42 11.44 5.98 -6.79
CA GLN A 42 10.22 5.69 -6.07
C GLN A 42 9.26 6.87 -6.16
N LEU A 43 8.08 6.61 -6.71
CA LEU A 43 6.97 7.54 -6.69
C LEU A 43 5.97 7.12 -5.60
N PRO A 44 5.27 8.07 -4.96
CA PRO A 44 4.45 7.78 -3.79
C PRO A 44 3.11 7.12 -4.12
N TRP A 45 2.76 6.99 -5.40
CA TRP A 45 1.42 6.61 -5.82
C TRP A 45 1.13 5.14 -5.59
N PHE A 46 -0.05 4.86 -5.03
CA PHE A 46 -0.63 3.52 -5.03
C PHE A 46 -2.12 3.53 -5.41
N ALA A 47 -2.57 2.41 -5.95
CA ALA A 47 -3.96 2.08 -6.20
C ALA A 47 -4.42 0.97 -5.25
N LEU A 48 -5.71 0.93 -4.94
CA LEU A 48 -6.29 -0.04 -4.02
C LEU A 48 -7.38 -0.84 -4.74
N THR A 49 -7.36 -2.16 -4.55
CA THR A 49 -8.44 -3.02 -5.05
C THR A 49 -8.97 -3.96 -3.98
N ILE A 50 -10.24 -4.35 -4.14
CA ILE A 50 -10.86 -5.46 -3.43
C ILE A 50 -11.78 -6.20 -4.41
N GLY A 51 -11.73 -7.54 -4.40
CA GLY A 51 -12.54 -8.36 -5.31
C GLY A 51 -12.33 -8.02 -6.78
N GLY A 52 -11.11 -7.59 -7.15
CA GLY A 52 -10.74 -7.20 -8.51
C GLY A 52 -11.28 -5.84 -8.99
N LYS A 53 -11.89 -5.02 -8.12
CA LYS A 53 -12.39 -3.67 -8.44
C LYS A 53 -11.50 -2.61 -7.81
N LEU A 54 -11.30 -1.49 -8.51
CA LEU A 54 -10.65 -0.32 -7.94
C LEU A 54 -11.55 0.30 -6.86
N ILE A 55 -11.02 0.46 -5.66
CA ILE A 55 -11.75 0.99 -4.50
C ILE A 55 -11.13 2.25 -3.91
N GLY A 56 -9.97 2.65 -4.41
CA GLY A 56 -9.28 3.84 -3.92
C GLY A 56 -7.91 4.00 -4.53
N SER A 57 -7.25 5.07 -4.09
CA SER A 57 -5.87 5.41 -4.43
C SER A 57 -5.24 6.15 -3.27
N GLY A 58 -3.92 6.32 -3.29
CA GLY A 58 -3.27 7.08 -2.25
C GLY A 58 -1.82 7.39 -2.54
N LEU A 59 -1.20 7.91 -1.49
CA LEU A 59 0.17 8.38 -1.47
C LEU A 59 0.89 7.77 -0.26
N GLN A 60 2.10 7.26 -0.44
CA GLN A 60 2.98 6.82 0.64
C GLN A 60 4.34 7.53 0.54
N PHE A 61 4.81 8.04 1.66
CA PHE A 61 6.06 8.79 1.75
C PHE A 61 6.92 8.29 2.91
N LEU A 62 8.23 8.44 2.73
CA LEU A 62 9.21 8.29 3.80
C LEU A 62 9.49 9.66 4.42
N GLY A 63 9.40 9.75 5.75
CA GLY A 63 9.61 10.98 6.51
C GLY A 63 8.55 11.15 7.59
N ASP A 64 8.51 12.35 8.16
CA ASP A 64 7.53 12.68 9.18
C ASP A 64 6.85 14.02 8.84
N LEU A 65 5.58 14.12 9.24
CA LEU A 65 4.78 15.32 9.09
C LEU A 65 4.50 15.90 10.47
N THR A 66 4.52 17.23 10.60
CA THR A 66 4.05 17.88 11.82
C THR A 66 2.59 17.51 12.08
N GLU A 67 2.29 17.06 13.30
CA GLU A 67 0.92 16.71 13.69
C GLU A 67 0.06 17.96 13.85
N PRO A 68 -1.09 18.05 13.14
CA PRO A 68 -2.02 19.13 13.38
C PRO A 68 -2.64 18.96 14.77
N THR A 69 -2.60 20.01 15.59
CA THR A 69 -3.20 20.02 16.93
C THR A 69 -4.69 20.37 16.91
N GLU A 70 -5.15 21.06 15.85
CA GLU A 70 -6.51 21.63 15.75
C GLU A 70 -7.42 20.89 14.76
N TYR A 71 -6.85 20.12 13.84
CA TYR A 71 -7.58 19.49 12.74
C TYR A 71 -7.42 17.98 12.74
N LYS A 72 -8.39 17.29 12.15
CA LYS A 72 -8.31 15.84 11.98
C LYS A 72 -7.08 15.48 11.13
N ASN A 73 -6.25 14.60 11.68
CA ASN A 73 -5.18 13.98 10.94
C ASN A 73 -5.74 12.83 10.07
N TRP A 74 -5.58 12.94 8.76
CA TRP A 74 -5.99 11.91 7.79
C TRP A 74 -4.83 11.02 7.34
N PHE A 75 -3.60 11.36 7.74
CA PHE A 75 -2.44 10.55 7.41
C PHE A 75 -2.34 9.36 8.35
N GLU A 76 -2.18 8.19 7.76
CA GLU A 76 -1.64 7.03 8.46
C GLU A 76 -0.17 7.28 8.77
N ARG A 77 0.32 6.79 9.92
CA ARG A 77 1.75 6.74 10.23
C ARG A 77 2.13 5.38 10.80
N PHE A 78 3.26 4.85 10.36
CA PHE A 78 3.88 3.66 10.91
C PHE A 78 5.39 3.70 10.70
N SER A 79 6.12 2.84 11.42
CA SER A 79 7.58 2.74 11.31
C SER A 79 7.99 1.28 11.33
N GLY A 80 9.12 0.98 10.68
CA GLY A 80 9.77 -0.33 10.77
C GLY A 80 9.71 -1.11 9.46
N HIS A 81 10.87 -1.67 9.10
CA HIS A 81 11.06 -2.45 7.88
C HIS A 81 10.15 -3.68 7.79
N VAL A 82 9.81 -4.32 8.91
CA VAL A 82 8.93 -5.51 8.92
C VAL A 82 7.51 -5.13 8.51
N VAL A 83 6.99 -4.00 9.02
CA VAL A 83 5.66 -3.50 8.67
C VAL A 83 5.64 -3.12 7.20
N GLU A 84 6.64 -2.39 6.74
CA GLU A 84 6.73 -2.00 5.33
C GLU A 84 6.82 -3.21 4.39
N ARG A 85 7.67 -4.19 4.69
CA ARG A 85 7.80 -5.43 3.89
C ARG A 85 6.53 -6.29 3.93
N SER A 86 5.73 -6.18 4.98
CA SER A 86 4.43 -6.87 5.06
C SER A 86 3.39 -6.27 4.12
N ALA A 87 3.45 -4.96 3.86
CA ALA A 87 2.53 -4.25 2.95
C ALA A 87 3.05 -4.24 1.50
N VAL A 88 4.35 -4.01 1.31
CA VAL A 88 5.02 -3.84 0.01
C VAL A 88 6.14 -4.89 -0.14
N PRO A 89 5.82 -6.19 -0.31
CA PRO A 89 6.82 -7.26 -0.30
C PRO A 89 7.77 -7.25 -1.50
N PHE A 90 7.40 -6.60 -2.61
CA PHE A 90 8.23 -6.48 -3.80
C PHE A 90 8.87 -5.09 -3.94
N GLY A 91 9.01 -4.36 -2.83
CA GLY A 91 9.83 -3.16 -2.78
C GLY A 91 11.34 -3.46 -2.80
N PRO A 92 12.16 -2.47 -3.22
CA PRO A 92 13.62 -2.60 -3.21
C PRO A 92 14.16 -2.58 -1.79
N GLU A 93 15.35 -3.17 -1.55
CA GLU A 93 15.88 -3.27 -0.18
C GLU A 93 16.05 -1.92 0.51
N CYS A 94 16.45 -0.91 -0.26
CA CYS A 94 16.62 0.46 0.22
C CYS A 94 15.31 1.10 0.73
N LEU A 95 14.13 0.64 0.29
CA LEU A 95 12.84 1.08 0.85
C LEU A 95 12.73 0.62 2.31
N TYR A 96 13.06 -0.64 2.58
CA TYR A 96 12.99 -1.22 3.92
C TYR A 96 14.06 -0.63 4.85
N GLU A 97 15.27 -0.41 4.34
CA GLU A 97 16.32 0.30 5.09
C GLU A 97 15.87 1.71 5.47
N LYS A 98 15.27 2.45 4.53
CA LYS A 98 14.72 3.78 4.83
C LYS A 98 13.54 3.71 5.80
N ALA A 99 12.67 2.72 5.70
CA ALA A 99 11.55 2.50 6.64
C ALA A 99 11.98 2.15 8.07
N TYR A 100 13.22 1.67 8.23
CA TYR A 100 13.83 1.49 9.55
C TYR A 100 14.35 2.81 10.13
N ILE A 101 14.83 3.72 9.29
CA ILE A 101 15.45 5.00 9.70
C ILE A 101 14.41 6.10 9.85
N TYR A 102 13.47 6.18 8.91
CA TYR A 102 12.45 7.21 8.82
C TYR A 102 11.07 6.59 9.02
N PRO A 103 10.15 7.27 9.72
CA PRO A 103 8.74 6.90 9.70
C PRO A 103 8.20 6.93 8.26
N ILE A 104 7.08 6.25 8.08
CA ILE A 104 6.29 6.28 6.86
C ILE A 104 4.97 6.94 7.18
N PHE A 105 4.51 7.80 6.28
CA PHE A 105 3.16 8.33 6.33
C PHE A 105 2.46 8.13 5.01
N GLY A 106 1.15 7.90 5.07
CA GLY A 106 0.34 7.64 3.90
C GLY A 106 -1.02 8.34 3.95
N LEU A 107 -1.53 8.72 2.79
CA LEU A 107 -2.89 9.23 2.62
C LEU A 107 -3.68 8.27 1.73
N HIS A 108 -4.78 7.76 2.25
CA HIS A 108 -5.71 6.93 1.52
C HIS A 108 -6.94 7.75 1.09
N ILE A 109 -7.31 7.65 -0.18
CA ILE A 109 -8.51 8.25 -0.77
C ILE A 109 -9.39 7.10 -1.27
N TYR A 110 -10.46 6.81 -0.54
CA TYR A 110 -11.38 5.73 -0.84
C TYR A 110 -12.54 6.20 -1.74
N PHE A 111 -12.99 5.31 -2.63
CA PHE A 111 -14.14 5.48 -3.51
C PHE A 111 -15.34 4.65 -3.04
N LEU A 112 -15.36 4.33 -1.74
CA LEU A 112 -16.40 3.61 -1.04
C LEU A 112 -16.59 4.23 0.35
N ASP A 113 -17.74 3.96 0.97
CA ASP A 113 -18.17 4.65 2.19
C ASP A 113 -17.49 4.08 3.46
N ASP A 114 -17.31 2.75 3.52
CA ASP A 114 -16.88 2.03 4.75
C ASP A 114 -15.55 1.26 4.57
N PRO A 115 -14.40 1.93 4.37
CA PRO A 115 -13.12 1.26 4.13
C PRO A 115 -12.64 0.41 5.31
N GLU A 116 -13.05 0.75 6.53
CA GLU A 116 -12.71 -0.02 7.71
C GLU A 116 -13.33 -1.42 7.75
N GLN A 117 -14.32 -1.71 6.89
CA GLN A 117 -14.93 -3.03 6.75
C GLN A 117 -14.23 -3.94 5.75
N ILE A 118 -13.24 -3.43 5.00
CA ILE A 118 -12.50 -4.19 4.01
C ILE A 118 -11.83 -5.42 4.66
N LYS A 119 -12.13 -6.60 4.11
CA LYS A 119 -11.50 -7.87 4.45
C LYS A 119 -10.56 -8.30 3.33
N CYS A 120 -9.43 -8.87 3.72
CA CYS A 120 -8.48 -9.50 2.82
C CYS A 120 -8.58 -11.01 2.95
N ARG A 121 -8.27 -11.75 1.89
CA ARG A 121 -7.94 -13.17 1.93
C ARG A 121 -6.45 -13.32 1.62
N LEU A 122 -5.85 -14.45 1.99
CA LEU A 122 -4.44 -14.72 1.66
C LEU A 122 -4.18 -14.63 0.14
N ALA A 123 -5.14 -15.09 -0.68
CA ALA A 123 -5.02 -15.03 -2.15
C ALA A 123 -5.07 -13.60 -2.73
N ASP A 124 -5.49 -12.60 -1.95
CA ASP A 124 -5.54 -11.21 -2.40
C ASP A 124 -4.16 -10.54 -2.32
N SER A 125 -3.24 -11.10 -1.55
CA SER A 125 -1.86 -10.63 -1.35
C SER A 125 -0.88 -11.18 -2.39
N ALA A 126 0.15 -10.39 -2.72
CA ALA A 126 1.19 -10.79 -3.67
C ALA A 126 2.18 -11.79 -3.08
N ASP A 127 2.58 -11.59 -1.82
CA ASP A 127 3.41 -12.50 -1.03
C ASP A 127 2.86 -12.57 0.41
N PRO A 128 1.94 -13.51 0.70
CA PRO A 128 1.37 -13.66 2.02
C PRO A 128 2.38 -14.11 3.09
N SER A 129 3.57 -14.58 2.70
CA SER A 129 4.57 -15.06 3.65
C SER A 129 5.19 -13.93 4.48
N THR A 130 5.23 -12.71 3.94
CA THR A 130 5.74 -11.51 4.63
C THR A 130 4.78 -10.94 5.66
N ILE A 131 3.52 -11.41 5.68
CA ILE A 131 2.50 -10.94 6.62
C ILE A 131 2.71 -11.67 7.97
N PRO A 132 2.91 -10.94 9.08
CA PRO A 132 3.02 -11.55 10.41
C PRO A 132 1.80 -12.41 10.73
N GLU A 133 1.98 -13.57 11.36
CA GLU A 133 0.90 -14.52 11.62
C GLU A 133 -0.30 -13.91 12.34
N GLN A 134 -0.05 -13.02 13.30
CA GLN A 134 -1.08 -12.30 14.07
C GLN A 134 -1.91 -11.33 13.21
N SER A 135 -1.34 -10.90 12.09
CA SER A 135 -1.94 -9.95 11.14
C SER A 135 -2.47 -10.62 9.87
N ARG A 136 -2.29 -11.95 9.73
CA ARG A 136 -2.80 -12.68 8.56
C ARG A 136 -4.32 -12.70 8.58
N PRO A 137 -4.97 -12.46 7.42
CA PRO A 137 -6.41 -12.59 7.34
C PRO A 137 -6.82 -14.02 7.71
N GLN A 138 -7.72 -14.14 8.70
CA GLN A 138 -8.37 -15.41 9.03
C GLN A 138 -9.38 -15.72 7.91
N ASN A 139 -9.27 -16.92 7.34
CA ASN A 139 -10.10 -17.39 6.22
C ASN A 139 -11.60 -17.24 6.48
#